data_AF-A0A7W8A1S8-F1
#
_entry.id   AF-A0A7W8A1S8-F1
#
_cell.length_a   1.000
_cell.length_b   1.000
_cell.length_c   1.000
_cell.angle_alpha   90.00
_cell.angle_beta   90.00
_cell.angle_gamma   90.00
#
_symmetry.space_group_name_H-M   'P 1'
#
loop_
_entity.id
_entity.type
_entity.pdbx_description
1 polymer ?
#
loop_
_entity_poly.entity_id
_entity_poly.type
_entity_poly.pdbx_seq_one_letter_code
_entity_poly.pdbx_strand_id
1 'polypeptide(L)' 'MTNHPLSIIGMAVGMVLGLAGAFGGIGAFLLVLLLGALGFLVGRLAEGGEVNVAHLTVRRK' A
#
# COMPACT_ATOMS: atom_id res chain seq x y z
N MET A 1 2.93 24.39 -10.13
CA MET A 1 2.94 22.93 -10.34
C MET A 1 2.26 22.30 -9.14
N THR A 2 0.97 22.03 -9.25
CA THR A 2 0.17 21.45 -8.19
C THR A 2 0.67 20.03 -7.91
N ASN A 3 1.24 19.83 -6.73
CA ASN A 3 1.62 18.53 -6.21
C ASN A 3 0.35 17.70 -6.03
N HIS A 4 0.02 16.86 -7.02
CA HIS A 4 -1.11 15.96 -6.99
C HIS A 4 -0.64 14.57 -6.51
N PRO A 5 -0.55 14.33 -5.19
CA PRO A 5 -0.15 13.03 -4.66
C PRO A 5 -1.07 11.90 -5.15
N LEU A 6 -2.34 12.24 -5.45
CA LEU A 6 -3.32 11.31 -6.00
C LEU A 6 -2.87 10.68 -7.33
N SER A 7 -2.15 11.43 -8.18
CA SER A 7 -1.69 10.94 -9.49
C SER A 7 -0.60 9.88 -9.33
N ILE A 8 0.32 10.09 -8.39
CA ILE A 8 1.41 9.14 -8.09
C ILE A 8 0.83 7.88 -7.45
N ILE A 9 -0.12 8.04 -6.52
CA ILE A 9 -0.82 6.92 -5.89
C ILE A 9 -1.60 6.12 -6.95
N GLY A 10 -2.31 6.79 -7.86
CA GLY A 10 -3.03 6.13 -8.96
C GLY A 10 -2.09 5.33 -9.87
N MET A 11 -0.93 5.88 -10.22
CA MET A 11 0.11 5.17 -10.97
C MET A 11 0.65 3.94 -10.23
N ALA A 12 0.97 4.08 -8.94
CA ALA A 12 1.47 2.98 -8.12
C ALA A 12 0.44 1.85 -8.00
N VAL A 13 -0.82 2.20 -7.70
CA VAL A 13 -1.93 1.24 -7.64
C VAL A 13 -2.11 0.56 -8.99
N GLY A 14 -2.06 1.29 -10.10
CA GLY A 14 -2.16 0.72 -11.45
C GLY A 14 -1.05 -0.28 -11.76
N MET A 15 0.20 -0.01 -11.39
CA MET A 15 1.32 -0.95 -11.55
C MET A 15 1.11 -2.23 -10.73
N VAL A 16 0.69 -2.09 -9.47
CA VAL A 16 0.40 -3.23 -8.59
C VAL A 16 -0.75 -4.08 -9.14
N LEU A 17 -1.82 -3.44 -9.62
CA LEU A 17 -2.97 -4.14 -10.24
C LEU A 17 -2.58 -4.83 -11.55
N GLY A 18 -1.71 -4.23 -12.37
CA GLY A 18 -1.16 -4.87 -13.57
C GLY A 18 -0.36 -6.14 -13.26
N LEU A 19 0.45 -6.11 -12.20
CA LEU A 19 1.13 -7.30 -11.68
C LEU A 19 0.15 -8.37 -11.18
N ALA A 20 -0.91 -7.98 -10.47
CA ALA A 20 -1.94 -8.91 -10.03
C ALA A 20 -2.69 -9.54 -11.22
N GLY A 21 -2.93 -8.78 -12.28
CA GLY A 21 -3.56 -9.26 -13.52
C GLY A 21 -2.69 -10.23 -14.33
N ALA A 22 -1.37 -10.18 -14.19
CA ALA A 22 -0.44 -11.05 -14.91
C ALA A 22 -0.60 -12.55 -14.58
N PHE A 23 -1.21 -12.88 -13.44
CA PHE A 23 -1.48 -14.26 -13.04
C PHE A 23 -2.66 -14.92 -13.79
N GLY A 24 -3.37 -14.19 -14.66
CA GLY A 24 -4.13 -14.80 -15.76
C GLY A 24 -5.39 -15.57 -15.37
N GLY A 25 -6.18 -15.06 -14.43
CA GLY A 25 -7.51 -15.61 -14.11
C GLY A 25 -8.20 -14.90 -12.95
N ILE A 26 -9.54 -14.90 -12.93
CA ILE A 26 -10.32 -14.24 -11.87
C ILE A 26 -9.98 -14.80 -10.49
N GLY A 27 -9.77 -16.11 -10.36
CA GLY A 27 -9.37 -16.74 -9.09
C GLY A 27 -7.98 -16.33 -8.60
N ALA A 28 -6.98 -16.32 -9.48
CA ALA A 28 -5.61 -15.93 -9.12
C ALA A 28 -5.51 -14.44 -8.76
N PHE A 29 -6.22 -13.58 -9.51
CA PHE A 29 -6.31 -12.16 -9.21
C PHE A 29 -6.97 -11.90 -7.84
N LEU A 30 -8.08 -12.58 -7.54
CA LEU A 30 -8.77 -12.43 -6.25
C LEU A 30 -7.92 -12.90 -5.07
N LEU A 31 -7.13 -13.98 -5.22
CA LEU A 31 -6.18 -14.40 -4.18
C LEU A 31 -5.10 -13.35 -3.94
N VAL A 32 -4.52 -12.78 -5.00
CA VAL A 32 -3.51 -11.71 -4.89
C VAL A 32 -4.11 -10.44 -4.30
N LEU A 33 -5.34 -10.07 -4.70
CA LEU A 33 -6.05 -8.92 -4.15
C LEU A 33 -6.34 -9.11 -2.66
N LEU A 34 -6.77 -10.31 -2.26
CA LEU A 34 -7.04 -10.64 -0.86
C LEU A 34 -5.74 -10.64 -0.04
N LEU A 35 -4.64 -11.17 -0.58
CA LEU A 35 -3.33 -11.13 0.06
C LEU A 35 -2.79 -9.70 0.16
N GLY A 36 -2.99 -8.87 -0.86
CA GLY A 36 -2.67 -7.45 -0.85
C GLY A 36 -3.48 -6.68 0.19
N ALA A 37 -4.78 -6.95 0.29
CA ALA A 37 -5.65 -6.37 1.32
C ALA A 37 -5.24 -6.80 2.74
N LEU A 38 -4.87 -8.08 2.93
CA LEU A 38 -4.32 -8.60 4.18
C LEU A 38 -3.01 -7.92 4.54
N GLY A 39 -2.07 -7.79 3.59
CA GLY A 39 -0.81 -7.07 3.79
C GLY A 39 -1.03 -5.59 4.11
N PHE A 40 -1.98 -4.93 3.46
CA PHE A 40 -2.39 -3.56 3.78
C PHE A 40 -2.99 -3.45 5.19
N LEU A 41 -3.82 -4.41 5.60
CA LEU A 41 -4.43 -4.40 6.93
C LEU A 41 -3.40 -4.63 8.02
N VAL A 42 -2.46 -5.56 7.81
CA VAL A 42 -1.32 -5.81 8.70
C VAL A 42 -0.40 -4.59 8.75
N GLY A 43 -0.06 -3.99 7.61
CA GLY A 43 0.72 -2.76 7.54
C GLY A 43 0.03 -1.59 8.24
N ARG A 44 -1.29 -1.44 8.04
CA ARG A 44 -2.12 -0.42 8.71
C ARG A 44 -2.18 -0.62 10.22
N LEU A 45 -2.20 -1.86 10.70
CA LEU A 45 -2.11 -2.21 12.11
C LEU A 45 -0.69 -1.96 12.67
N ALA A 46 0.36 -2.25 11.91
CA ALA A 46 1.74 -1.96 12.30
C ALA A 46 2.01 -0.45 12.38
N GLU A 47 1.50 0.32 11.40
CA GLU A 47 1.59 1.79 11.35
C GLU A 47 0.65 2.47 12.35
N GLY A 48 -0.53 1.90 12.62
CA GLY A 48 -1.57 2.48 13.46
C GLY A 48 -1.61 1.98 14.90
N GLY A 49 -0.94 0.88 15.22
CA GLY A 49 -1.12 0.15 16.48
C GLY A 49 -0.11 0.48 17.57
N GLU A 50 1.21 0.51 17.29
CA GLU A 50 2.18 0.58 18.41
C GLU A 50 3.59 1.11 18.10
N VAL A 51 3.95 1.43 16.84
CA VAL A 51 5.28 1.98 16.56
C VAL A 51 5.20 3.48 16.38
N ASN A 52 5.44 4.19 17.49
CA ASN A 52 5.51 5.64 17.56
C ASN A 52 6.77 6.18 16.83
N VAL A 53 6.76 6.16 15.49
CA VAL A 53 7.76 6.83 14.64
C VAL A 53 7.66 8.36 14.75
N ALA A 54 6.53 8.88 15.23
CA ALA A 54 6.36 10.29 15.58
C ALA A 54 7.26 10.70 16.78
N HIS A 55 7.51 9.79 17.72
CA HIS A 55 8.36 10.06 18.89
C HIS A 55 9.86 10.04 18.59
N LEU A 56 10.28 9.42 17.48
CA LEU A 56 11.67 9.45 17.00
C LEU A 56 11.93 10.57 15.98
N THR A 57 10.89 11.18 15.41
CA THR A 57 11.01 12.23 14.38
C THR A 57 11.16 13.64 14.99
N VAL A 58 10.80 13.85 16.26
CA VAL A 58 10.89 15.15 16.96
C VAL A 58 12.28 15.43 17.59
N ARG A 59 13.23 14.48 17.53
CA ARG A 59 14.56 14.60 18.17
C ARG A 59 15.73 14.82 17.19
N ARG A 60 15.50 15.47 16.05
CA ARG A 60 16.59 16.08 15.28
C ARG A 60 16.46 17.60 15.34
N LYS A 61 17.10 18.15 16.39
CA LYS A 61 17.62 19.52 16.37
C LYS A 61 18.60 19.67 15.22
#